data_AF-A0AAU1NNH2-F1
#
_entry.id   AF-A0AAU1NNH2-F1
#
_cell.length_a   1.000
_cell.length_b   1.000
_cell.length_c   1.000
_cell.angle_alpha   90.00
_cell.angle_beta   90.00
_cell.angle_gamma   90.00
#
_symmetry.space_group_name_H-M   'P 1'
#
loop_
_entity.id
_entity.type
_entity.pdbx_description
1 polymer ?
#
loop_
_entity_poly.entity_id
_entity_poly.type
_entity_poly.pdbx_seq_one_letter_code
_entity_poly.pdbx_strand_id
1 'polypeptide(L)'
;MDRRPLPSRRRLLQAGALAAVPAALFPAARASAGAQAVDYPGAESVPASTSNYTASSRPTTYPLNYVIIHVTQETYADALAIFQNPAKQVSAHYVVRSSDGHIAQCVRERNIAWHAGNWDYNTRSIGIEHEGWVDQPEYFTDALYQSSANLTAAICAKYGIPMDREHILGHSEVPGTDHTDPGPYWDWSRYIRMVNFA
;
A
#
# COMPACT_ATOMS: atom_id res chain seq x y z
N MET A 1 -42.01 -45.24 -59.26
CA MET A 1 -41.20 -46.42 -59.62
C MET A 1 -39.86 -46.23 -58.93
N ASP A 2 -39.29 -47.11 -58.13
CA ASP A 2 -39.74 -48.38 -57.59
C ASP A 2 -38.77 -48.70 -56.43
N ARG A 3 -39.26 -49.41 -55.42
CA ARG A 3 -38.51 -49.78 -54.20
C ARG A 3 -37.38 -50.74 -54.55
N ARG A 4 -36.21 -50.61 -53.93
CA ARG A 4 -35.22 -51.70 -53.82
C ARG A 4 -34.56 -51.76 -52.44
N PRO A 5 -34.14 -52.96 -51.99
CA PRO A 5 -34.24 -53.41 -50.61
C PRO A 5 -32.93 -53.38 -49.83
N LEU A 6 -33.05 -53.47 -48.50
CA LEU A 6 -31.93 -53.68 -47.56
C LEU A 6 -31.24 -55.03 -47.80
N PRO A 7 -29.94 -55.11 -47.45
CA PRO A 7 -29.51 -56.22 -46.60
C PRO A 7 -28.71 -55.77 -45.38
N SER A 8 -28.89 -56.51 -44.29
CA SER A 8 -28.19 -56.33 -43.02
C SER A 8 -27.08 -57.37 -42.82
N ARG A 9 -26.14 -57.00 -41.95
CA ARG A 9 -25.22 -57.80 -41.12
C ARG A 9 -24.05 -58.48 -41.80
N ARG A 10 -22.87 -57.92 -41.51
CA ARG A 10 -21.81 -58.64 -40.81
C ARG A 10 -21.12 -57.73 -39.79
N ARG A 11 -21.22 -58.11 -38.52
CA ARG A 11 -20.36 -57.62 -37.43
C ARG A 11 -18.97 -58.21 -37.64
N LEU A 12 -17.94 -57.38 -37.51
CA LEU A 12 -16.64 -57.79 -37.01
C LEU A 12 -16.14 -56.66 -36.12
N LEU A 13 -16.01 -56.98 -34.83
CA LEU A 13 -15.39 -56.16 -33.80
C LEU A 13 -13.92 -55.99 -34.18
N GLN A 14 -13.47 -54.76 -34.38
CA GLN A 14 -12.05 -54.42 -34.26
C GLN A 14 -11.86 -53.68 -32.95
N ALA A 15 -11.11 -54.31 -32.05
CA ALA A 15 -10.61 -53.70 -30.83
C ALA A 15 -9.64 -52.58 -31.22
N GLY A 16 -10.02 -51.33 -30.93
CA GLY A 16 -9.10 -50.21 -30.97
C GLY A 16 -8.16 -50.28 -29.76
N ALA A 17 -6.86 -50.39 -30.00
CA ALA A 17 -5.85 -50.19 -28.98
C ALA A 17 -5.92 -48.74 -28.49
N LEU A 18 -6.30 -48.53 -27.23
CA LEU A 18 -6.13 -47.26 -26.54
C LEU A 18 -4.63 -47.04 -26.33
N ALA A 19 -4.03 -46.18 -27.13
CA ALA A 19 -2.71 -45.62 -26.83
C ALA A 19 -2.88 -44.66 -25.63
N ALA A 20 -2.53 -45.13 -24.44
CA ALA A 20 -2.40 -44.28 -23.27
C ALA A 20 -1.20 -43.35 -23.49
N VAL A 21 -1.45 -42.09 -23.83
CA VAL A 21 -0.43 -41.05 -23.78
C VAL A 21 -0.14 -40.82 -22.29
N PRO A 22 1.09 -41.01 -21.80
CA PRO A 22 1.42 -40.63 -20.44
C PRO A 22 1.32 -39.11 -20.37
N ALA A 23 0.33 -38.61 -19.62
CA ALA A 23 0.29 -37.23 -19.21
C ALA A 23 1.54 -36.98 -18.35
N ALA A 24 2.57 -36.39 -18.95
CA ALA A 24 3.69 -35.87 -18.20
C ALA A 24 3.13 -34.82 -17.23
N LEU A 25 3.07 -35.17 -15.95
CA LEU A 25 2.81 -34.23 -14.88
C LEU A 25 4.00 -33.27 -14.84
N PHE A 26 3.89 -32.17 -15.57
CA PHE A 26 4.76 -31.03 -15.35
C PHE A 26 4.60 -30.61 -13.89
N PRO A 27 5.69 -30.40 -13.13
CA PRO A 27 5.56 -29.80 -11.81
C PRO A 27 4.83 -28.48 -12.02
N ALA A 28 3.69 -28.30 -11.34
CA ALA A 28 3.05 -27.01 -11.28
C ALA A 28 4.13 -26.02 -10.83
N ALA A 29 4.50 -25.10 -11.72
CA ALA A 29 5.36 -23.99 -11.36
C ALA A 29 4.71 -23.37 -10.13
N ARG A 30 5.39 -23.44 -8.97
CA ARG A 30 4.99 -22.63 -7.83
C ARG A 30 4.97 -21.22 -8.37
N ALA A 31 3.78 -20.64 -8.49
CA ALA A 31 3.64 -19.22 -8.67
C ALA A 31 4.42 -18.61 -7.50
N SER A 32 5.61 -18.10 -7.78
CA SER A 32 6.21 -17.12 -6.89
C SER A 32 5.11 -16.08 -6.75
N ALA A 33 4.54 -15.96 -5.55
CA ALA A 33 3.71 -14.84 -5.20
C ALA A 33 4.63 -13.64 -5.40
N GLY A 34 4.61 -13.07 -6.61
CA GLY A 34 5.47 -11.97 -6.98
C GLY A 34 5.25 -10.91 -5.92
N ALA A 35 6.34 -10.46 -5.30
CA ALA A 35 6.30 -9.38 -4.33
C ALA A 35 5.32 -8.34 -4.84
N GLN A 36 4.25 -8.10 -4.09
CA GLN A 36 3.20 -7.21 -4.53
C GLN A 36 3.88 -5.87 -4.81
N ALA A 37 3.84 -5.40 -6.06
CA ALA A 37 4.61 -4.22 -6.46
C ALA A 37 4.35 -3.10 -5.46
N VAL A 38 5.37 -2.39 -5.01
CA VAL A 38 5.19 -1.20 -4.16
C VAL A 38 5.08 0.04 -5.05
N ASP A 39 4.43 1.09 -4.57
CA ASP A 39 4.28 2.35 -5.28
C ASP A 39 5.53 3.24 -5.14
N TYR A 40 6.23 3.14 -4.01
CA TYR A 40 7.53 3.79 -3.78
C TYR A 40 8.68 2.78 -3.92
N PRO A 41 9.63 2.99 -4.86
CA PRO A 41 10.78 2.09 -5.03
C PRO A 41 11.61 1.95 -3.75
N GLY A 42 11.93 0.71 -3.37
CA GLY A 42 12.72 0.42 -2.19
C GLY A 42 11.91 0.26 -0.89
N ALA A 43 10.60 0.57 -0.90
CA ALA A 43 9.73 0.25 0.22
C ALA A 43 9.53 -1.27 0.36
N GLU A 44 9.46 -1.74 1.61
CA GLU A 44 9.04 -3.10 1.94
C GLU A 44 7.51 -3.20 1.86
N SER A 45 6.98 -4.22 1.18
CA SER A 45 5.54 -4.47 1.16
C SER A 45 5.08 -5.14 2.46
N VAL A 46 4.43 -4.41 3.36
CA VAL A 46 3.86 -4.92 4.62
C VAL A 46 2.37 -4.59 4.68
N PRO A 47 1.52 -5.31 3.94
CA PRO A 47 0.14 -4.89 3.71
C PRO A 47 -0.67 -4.83 5.02
N ALA A 48 -1.43 -3.74 5.17
CA ALA A 48 -2.47 -3.61 6.17
C ALA A 48 -3.61 -4.61 5.91
N SER A 49 -4.41 -4.90 6.93
CA SER A 49 -5.64 -5.68 6.76
C SER A 49 -6.56 -4.99 5.75
N THR A 50 -7.21 -5.77 4.88
CA THR A 50 -8.24 -5.25 3.96
C THR A 50 -9.45 -4.66 4.69
N SER A 51 -9.59 -4.92 5.99
CA SER A 51 -10.61 -4.31 6.85
C SER A 51 -10.22 -2.92 7.36
N ASN A 52 -9.00 -2.44 7.11
CA ASN A 52 -8.47 -1.20 7.69
C ASN A 52 -8.27 -0.08 6.65
N TYR A 53 -8.74 -0.26 5.42
CA TYR A 53 -8.68 0.75 4.36
C TYR A 53 -9.83 0.57 3.37
N THR A 54 -10.11 1.58 2.54
CA THR A 54 -11.12 1.50 1.48
C THR A 54 -10.46 1.32 0.12
N ALA A 55 -10.80 0.24 -0.60
CA ALA A 55 -10.34 0.04 -1.97
C ALA A 55 -10.82 1.18 -2.87
N SER A 56 -9.93 1.69 -3.73
CA SER A 56 -10.25 2.82 -4.61
C SER A 56 -9.39 2.82 -5.88
N SER A 57 -9.58 3.85 -6.71
CA SER A 57 -8.83 4.07 -7.95
C SER A 57 -8.35 5.53 -8.01
N ARG A 58 -7.73 6.00 -6.93
CA ARG A 58 -7.14 7.35 -6.88
C ARG A 58 -5.94 7.43 -7.84
N PRO A 59 -5.74 8.57 -8.52
CA PRO A 59 -6.41 9.85 -8.31
C PRO A 59 -7.73 10.04 -9.08
N THR A 60 -8.21 9.03 -9.83
CA THR A 60 -9.43 9.17 -10.66
C THR A 60 -10.70 9.31 -9.81
N THR A 61 -10.80 8.58 -8.70
CA THR A 61 -11.96 8.68 -7.79
C THR A 61 -11.90 9.93 -6.91
N TYR A 62 -10.71 10.28 -6.43
CA TYR A 62 -10.43 11.50 -5.65
C TYR A 62 -9.04 12.00 -5.99
N PRO A 63 -8.84 13.31 -6.24
CA PRO A 63 -7.49 13.85 -6.42
C PRO A 63 -6.69 13.70 -5.12
N LEU A 64 -5.39 13.46 -5.25
CA LEU A 64 -4.46 13.52 -4.13
C LEU A 64 -3.91 14.95 -4.04
N ASN A 65 -4.27 15.65 -2.98
CA ASN A 65 -3.94 17.05 -2.76
C ASN A 65 -2.98 17.23 -1.59
N TYR A 66 -2.86 16.24 -0.70
CA TYR A 66 -2.13 16.38 0.55
C TYR A 66 -1.21 15.20 0.84
N VAL A 67 -0.13 15.49 1.57
CA VAL A 67 0.62 14.48 2.33
C VAL A 67 0.41 14.80 3.80
N ILE A 68 0.05 13.81 4.61
CA ILE A 68 -0.17 14.01 6.05
C ILE A 68 0.90 13.24 6.81
N ILE A 69 1.62 13.96 7.66
CA ILE A 69 2.71 13.49 8.50
C ILE A 69 2.16 13.15 9.87
N HIS A 70 2.45 11.93 10.31
CA HIS A 70 2.02 11.37 11.59
C HIS A 70 3.22 10.95 12.43
N VAL A 71 3.04 10.83 13.73
CA VAL A 71 3.94 10.11 14.64
C VAL A 71 3.15 9.00 15.32
N THR A 72 3.67 7.78 15.28
CA THR A 72 2.91 6.56 15.60
C THR A 72 2.45 6.44 17.05
N GLN A 73 3.17 7.06 17.99
CA GLN A 73 3.08 6.78 19.45
C GLN A 73 3.36 5.31 19.79
N GLU A 74 4.10 4.63 18.91
CA GLU A 74 4.37 3.19 18.94
C GLU A 74 5.72 2.90 18.27
N THR A 75 6.26 1.69 18.47
CA THR A 75 7.41 1.22 17.68
C THR A 75 7.01 0.92 16.24
N TYR A 76 8.00 0.83 15.34
CA TYR A 76 7.79 0.47 13.93
C TYR A 76 7.07 -0.89 13.80
N ALA A 77 7.49 -1.88 14.58
CA ALA A 77 6.89 -3.21 14.53
C ALA A 77 5.43 -3.20 15.05
N ASP A 78 5.18 -2.46 16.13
CA ASP A 78 3.84 -2.36 16.73
C ASP A 78 2.87 -1.59 15.83
N ALA A 79 3.31 -0.51 15.19
CA ALA A 79 2.51 0.22 14.19
C ALA A 79 2.08 -0.68 13.03
N LEU A 80 2.99 -1.51 12.50
CA LEU A 80 2.67 -2.49 11.46
C LEU A 80 1.69 -3.56 11.96
N ALA A 81 1.88 -4.07 13.18
CA ALA A 81 0.98 -5.04 13.78
C ALA A 81 -0.43 -4.48 14.00
N ILE A 82 -0.55 -3.20 14.37
CA ILE A 82 -1.83 -2.48 14.47
C ILE A 82 -2.52 -2.46 13.09
N PHE A 83 -1.80 -2.09 12.03
CA PHE A 83 -2.38 -2.00 10.69
C PHE A 83 -2.79 -3.36 10.12
N GLN A 84 -2.14 -4.44 10.54
CA GLN A 84 -2.51 -5.81 10.16
C GLN A 84 -3.68 -6.37 10.97
N ASN A 85 -4.02 -5.78 12.11
CA ASN A 85 -5.12 -6.24 12.94
C ASN A 85 -6.47 -5.68 12.43
N PRO A 86 -7.38 -6.53 11.92
CA PRO A 86 -8.67 -6.08 11.38
C PRO A 86 -9.57 -5.39 12.41
N ALA A 87 -9.39 -5.63 13.71
CA ALA A 87 -10.20 -4.99 14.75
C ALA A 87 -9.82 -3.52 14.98
N LYS A 88 -8.66 -3.08 14.49
CA LYS A 88 -8.14 -1.72 14.74
C LYS A 88 -8.80 -0.66 13.87
N GLN A 89 -9.24 -1.00 12.66
CA GLN A 89 -9.95 -0.08 11.76
C GLN A 89 -9.15 1.23 11.52
N VAL A 90 -7.82 1.14 11.41
CA VAL A 90 -6.91 2.24 11.11
C VAL A 90 -5.74 1.76 10.24
N SER A 91 -5.22 2.64 9.39
CA SER A 91 -4.03 2.38 8.57
C SER A 91 -3.43 3.67 8.02
N ALA A 92 -2.14 3.64 7.69
CA ALA A 92 -1.48 4.63 6.85
C ALA A 92 -0.94 4.00 5.55
N HIS A 93 -0.48 4.81 4.61
CA HIS A 93 0.11 4.28 3.37
C HIS A 93 1.51 3.79 3.62
N TYR A 94 2.29 4.52 4.42
CA TYR A 94 3.68 4.24 4.70
C TYR A 94 4.01 4.36 6.19
N VAL A 95 5.01 3.62 6.64
CA VAL A 95 5.65 3.76 7.96
C VAL A 95 7.16 3.91 7.76
N VAL A 96 7.77 4.91 8.39
CA VAL A 96 9.20 5.19 8.36
C VAL A 96 9.81 4.82 9.71
N ARG A 97 10.78 3.90 9.71
CA ARG A 97 11.51 3.46 10.90
C ARG A 97 12.51 4.53 11.34
N SER A 98 12.59 4.77 12.64
CA SER A 98 13.44 5.80 13.24
C SER A 98 14.92 5.50 13.09
N SER A 99 15.34 4.27 13.32
CA SER A 99 16.76 3.92 13.44
C SER A 99 17.56 4.05 12.15
N ASP A 100 16.95 3.79 11.00
CA ASP A 100 17.63 3.70 9.70
C ASP A 100 16.85 4.31 8.53
N GLY A 101 15.66 4.88 8.78
CA GLY A 101 14.81 5.44 7.74
C GLY A 101 14.20 4.38 6.82
N HIS A 102 14.15 3.12 7.21
CA HIS A 102 13.51 2.07 6.42
C HIS A 102 12.01 2.33 6.25
N ILE A 103 11.47 2.08 5.05
CA ILE A 103 10.08 2.38 4.70
C ILE A 103 9.32 1.08 4.46
N ALA A 104 8.23 0.88 5.18
CA ALA A 104 7.18 -0.07 4.80
C ALA A 104 6.05 0.65 4.06
N GLN A 105 5.49 -0.02 3.05
CA GLN A 105 4.23 0.34 2.45
C GLN A 105 3.13 -0.61 2.91
N CYS A 106 2.09 -0.03 3.53
CA CYS A 106 0.98 -0.75 4.15
C CYS A 106 -0.29 -0.69 3.32
N VAL A 107 -0.54 0.44 2.63
CA VAL A 107 -1.69 0.62 1.74
C VAL A 107 -1.19 1.20 0.42
N ARG A 108 -1.68 0.64 -0.69
CA ARG A 108 -1.42 1.18 -2.03
C ARG A 108 -1.97 2.60 -2.14
N GLU A 109 -1.23 3.52 -2.75
CA GLU A 109 -1.61 4.94 -2.89
C GLU A 109 -2.95 5.13 -3.63
N ARG A 110 -3.29 4.19 -4.53
CA ARG A 110 -4.59 4.17 -5.21
C ARG A 110 -5.79 3.89 -4.29
N ASN A 111 -5.57 3.22 -3.17
CA ASN A 111 -6.57 2.92 -2.14
C ASN A 111 -6.54 3.98 -1.05
N ILE A 112 -7.60 4.11 -0.26
CA ILE A 112 -7.74 5.12 0.78
C ILE A 112 -7.39 4.50 2.13
N ALA A 113 -6.21 4.82 2.67
CA ALA A 113 -5.87 4.48 4.05
C ALA A 113 -6.71 5.30 5.05
N TRP A 114 -6.89 4.80 6.27
CA TRP A 114 -7.70 5.41 7.32
C TRP A 114 -6.80 5.97 8.43
N HIS A 115 -6.17 7.11 8.18
CA HIS A 115 -5.14 7.70 9.06
C HIS A 115 -5.57 9.05 9.66
N ALA A 116 -6.30 9.88 8.91
CA ALA A 116 -6.52 11.27 9.28
C ALA A 116 -7.68 11.50 10.27
N GLY A 117 -8.48 10.48 10.59
CA GLY A 117 -9.72 10.64 11.37
C GLY A 117 -10.82 11.45 10.66
N ASN A 118 -10.54 11.97 9.46
CA ASN A 118 -11.43 12.78 8.65
C ASN A 118 -11.53 12.19 7.24
N TRP A 119 -12.74 11.88 6.79
CA TRP A 119 -12.96 11.21 5.51
C TRP A 119 -12.51 12.05 4.31
N ASP A 120 -12.77 13.35 4.29
CA ASP A 120 -12.36 14.20 3.16
C ASP A 120 -10.83 14.20 3.01
N TYR A 121 -10.11 14.27 4.13
CA TYR A 121 -8.65 14.21 4.13
C TYR A 121 -8.12 12.82 3.81
N ASN A 122 -8.69 11.74 4.36
CA ASN A 122 -8.32 10.36 4.00
C ASN A 122 -8.43 10.16 2.48
N THR A 123 -9.52 10.60 1.86
CA THR A 123 -9.73 10.40 0.42
C THR A 123 -8.76 11.19 -0.46
N ARG A 124 -8.23 12.32 0.03
CA ARG A 124 -7.38 13.24 -0.75
C ARG A 124 -5.92 13.29 -0.32
N SER A 125 -5.48 12.36 0.51
CA SER A 125 -4.12 12.37 1.04
C SER A 125 -3.42 11.02 1.04
N ILE A 126 -2.10 11.12 1.15
CA ILE A 126 -1.20 10.02 1.52
C ILE A 126 -0.70 10.27 2.95
N GLY A 127 -1.13 9.43 3.90
CA GLY A 127 -0.59 9.39 5.26
C GLY A 127 0.74 8.64 5.36
N ILE A 128 1.72 9.27 6.03
CA ILE A 128 3.04 8.71 6.35
C ILE A 128 3.24 8.75 7.87
N GLU A 129 3.44 7.59 8.45
CA GLU A 129 3.72 7.40 9.88
C GLU A 129 5.22 7.40 10.14
N HIS A 130 5.62 8.07 11.23
CA HIS A 130 7.01 8.11 11.70
C HIS A 130 7.08 7.40 13.04
N GLU A 131 7.89 6.34 13.13
CA GLU A 131 8.11 5.64 14.39
C GLU A 131 8.56 6.62 15.48
N GLY A 132 7.87 6.61 16.61
CA GLY A 132 8.30 7.30 17.82
C GLY A 132 7.15 7.88 18.64
N TRP A 133 7.52 8.78 19.56
CA TRP A 133 6.61 9.48 20.45
C TRP A 133 6.81 10.98 20.30
N VAL A 134 5.70 11.74 20.30
CA VAL A 134 5.71 13.19 20.05
C VAL A 134 6.51 13.99 21.09
N ASP A 135 6.81 13.40 22.24
CA ASP A 135 7.56 13.98 23.35
C ASP A 135 9.00 13.44 23.48
N GLN A 136 9.43 12.56 22.56
CA GLN A 136 10.76 11.92 22.54
C GLN A 136 11.52 12.28 21.25
N PRO A 137 12.19 13.45 21.19
CA PRO A 137 12.85 13.94 19.99
C PRO A 137 13.96 13.03 19.44
N GLU A 138 14.49 12.11 20.24
CA GLU A 138 15.49 11.12 19.82
C GLU A 138 14.98 10.18 18.70
N TYR A 139 13.67 10.03 18.53
CA TYR A 139 13.08 9.27 17.43
C TYR A 139 13.14 10.00 16.08
N PHE A 140 13.31 11.33 16.08
CA PHE A 140 13.33 12.14 14.87
C PHE A 140 14.73 12.24 14.29
N THR A 141 15.29 11.08 13.95
CA THR A 141 16.66 10.94 13.44
C THR A 141 16.83 11.54 12.05
N ASP A 142 18.09 11.80 11.69
CA ASP A 142 18.44 12.26 10.34
C ASP A 142 18.02 11.26 9.25
N ALA A 143 18.12 9.95 9.53
CA ALA A 143 17.74 8.90 8.59
C ALA A 143 16.22 8.88 8.36
N LEU A 144 15.42 8.98 9.42
CA LEU A 144 13.97 9.08 9.34
C LEU A 144 13.54 10.33 8.57
N TYR A 145 14.12 11.49 8.88
CA TYR A 145 13.83 12.74 8.16
C TYR A 145 14.19 12.64 6.68
N GLN A 146 15.35 12.09 6.34
CA GLN A 146 15.80 11.98 4.96
C GLN A 146 14.93 11.05 4.13
N SER A 147 14.66 9.84 4.63
CA SER A 147 13.81 8.87 3.94
C SER A 147 12.38 9.40 3.77
N SER A 148 11.83 10.01 4.82
CA SER A 148 10.50 10.61 4.75
C SER A 148 10.44 11.77 3.76
N ALA A 149 11.43 12.66 3.75
CA ALA A 149 11.47 13.78 2.83
C ALA A 149 11.55 13.32 1.36
N ASN A 150 12.37 12.30 1.08
CA ASN A 150 12.48 11.70 -0.26
C ASN A 150 11.17 11.04 -0.70
N LEU A 151 10.50 10.34 0.22
CA LEU A 151 9.20 9.73 -0.01
C LEU A 151 8.15 10.80 -0.32
N THR A 152 8.03 11.83 0.52
CA THR A 152 7.09 12.94 0.33
C THR A 152 7.35 13.69 -0.97
N ALA A 153 8.61 13.98 -1.32
CA ALA A 153 8.96 14.61 -2.58
C ALA A 153 8.53 13.76 -3.79
N ALA A 154 8.75 12.44 -3.75
CA ALA A 154 8.32 11.53 -4.80
C ALA A 154 6.80 11.47 -4.95
N ILE A 155 6.05 11.43 -3.83
CA ILE A 155 4.58 11.49 -3.83
C ILE A 155 4.10 12.82 -4.44
N CYS A 156 4.67 13.94 -3.99
CA CYS A 156 4.33 15.27 -4.48
C CYS A 156 4.58 15.39 -5.99
N ALA A 157 5.75 14.96 -6.48
CA ALA A 157 6.09 14.97 -7.89
C ALA A 157 5.15 14.07 -8.73
N LYS A 158 4.81 12.88 -8.23
CA LYS A 158 3.94 11.92 -8.91
C LYS A 158 2.51 12.43 -9.09
N TYR A 159 1.98 13.13 -8.09
CA TYR A 159 0.58 13.57 -8.07
C TYR A 159 0.39 15.07 -8.32
N GLY A 160 1.46 15.83 -8.51
CA GLY A 160 1.40 17.28 -8.73
C GLY A 160 0.99 18.07 -7.48
N ILE A 161 1.33 17.57 -6.30
CA ILE A 161 1.06 18.24 -5.02
C ILE A 161 2.17 19.27 -4.76
N PRO A 162 1.85 20.55 -4.50
CA PRO A 162 2.85 21.55 -4.10
C PRO A 162 3.62 21.12 -2.84
N MET A 163 4.94 21.36 -2.83
CA MET A 163 5.84 20.97 -1.72
C MET A 163 5.93 22.06 -0.65
N ASP A 164 4.78 22.47 -0.12
CA ASP A 164 4.64 23.54 0.87
C ASP A 164 3.80 23.11 2.09
N ARG A 165 3.65 24.01 3.06
CA ARG A 165 2.91 23.76 4.30
C ARG A 165 1.39 23.88 4.17
N GLU A 166 0.87 24.27 3.02
CA GLU A 166 -0.57 24.23 2.76
C GLU A 166 -0.98 22.83 2.27
N HIS A 167 -0.04 22.04 1.76
CA HIS A 167 -0.30 20.73 1.17
C HIS A 167 0.36 19.56 1.92
N ILE A 168 1.50 19.80 2.57
CA ILE A 168 2.13 18.84 3.47
C ILE A 168 1.72 19.26 4.87
N LEU A 169 0.88 18.48 5.54
CA LEU A 169 0.22 18.82 6.80
C LEU A 169 0.63 17.84 7.91
N GLY A 170 0.63 18.27 9.16
CA GLY A 170 0.62 17.38 10.32
C GLY A 170 -0.79 16.87 10.60
N HIS A 171 -0.91 15.73 11.29
CA HIS A 171 -2.24 15.22 11.67
C HIS A 171 -3.01 16.24 12.52
N SER A 172 -2.34 16.94 13.44
CA SER A 172 -2.91 18.01 14.27
C SER A 172 -3.51 19.18 13.49
N GLU A 173 -3.19 19.32 12.21
CA GLU A 173 -3.70 20.38 11.33
C GLU A 173 -4.94 19.95 10.54
N VAL A 174 -5.32 18.67 10.62
CA VAL A 174 -6.52 18.13 9.99
C VAL A 174 -7.76 18.63 10.74
N PRO A 175 -8.75 19.24 10.08
CA PRO A 175 -9.97 19.73 10.72
C PRO A 175 -10.73 18.63 11.46
N GLY A 176 -11.08 18.92 12.72
CA GLY A 176 -11.89 18.03 13.57
C GLY A 176 -11.11 16.93 14.28
N THR A 177 -9.78 16.90 14.14
CA THR A 177 -8.91 16.00 14.90
C THR A 177 -8.77 16.46 16.37
N ASP A 178 -8.63 15.51 17.30
CA ASP A 178 -8.14 15.73 18.67
C ASP A 178 -6.67 15.30 18.84
N HIS A 179 -6.04 14.88 17.74
CA HIS A 179 -4.65 14.44 17.71
C HIS A 179 -3.67 15.61 17.78
N THR A 180 -2.46 15.32 18.28
CA THR A 180 -1.41 16.32 18.53
C THR A 180 -0.11 16.05 17.74
N ASP A 181 -0.04 14.93 17.02
CA ASP A 181 1.11 14.57 16.21
C ASP A 181 1.17 15.40 14.89
N PRO A 182 2.37 15.63 14.33
CA PRO A 182 3.67 15.05 14.69
C PRO A 182 4.35 15.67 15.93
N GLY A 183 3.67 16.61 16.60
CA GLY A 183 4.12 17.13 17.89
C GLY A 183 5.10 18.29 17.81
N PRO A 184 5.45 18.87 18.97
CA PRO A 184 6.24 20.10 19.05
C PRO A 184 7.69 19.92 18.62
N TYR A 185 8.22 18.69 18.65
CA TYR A 185 9.61 18.41 18.28
C TYR A 185 9.80 18.09 16.79
N TRP A 186 8.72 18.04 16.00
CA TRP A 186 8.83 17.91 14.55
C TRP A 186 9.28 19.23 13.93
N ASP A 187 10.52 19.26 13.42
CA ASP A 187 11.07 20.44 12.74
C ASP A 187 10.54 20.56 11.31
N TRP A 188 9.42 21.27 11.16
CA TRP A 188 8.81 21.58 9.87
C TRP A 188 9.73 22.34 8.91
N SER A 189 10.57 23.25 9.43
CA SER A 189 11.45 24.07 8.60
C SER A 189 12.57 23.23 7.99
N ARG A 190 13.11 22.29 8.76
CA ARG A 190 14.04 21.26 8.29
C ARG A 190 13.34 20.35 7.29
N TYR A 191 12.17 19.81 7.64
CA TYR A 191 11.48 18.84 6.81
C TYR A 191 11.12 19.37 5.42
N ILE A 192 10.47 20.54 5.35
CA ILE A 192 10.08 21.16 4.08
C ILE A 192 11.30 21.51 3.23
N ARG A 193 12.40 21.97 3.85
CA ARG A 193 13.66 22.19 3.12
C ARG A 193 14.16 20.90 2.49
N MET A 194 14.19 19.80 3.26
CA MET A 194 14.64 18.51 2.75
C MET A 194 13.74 18.00 1.62
N VAL A 195 12.42 18.14 1.74
CA VAL A 195 11.46 17.77 0.67
C VAL A 195 11.74 18.55 -0.63
N ASN A 196 12.02 19.86 -0.53
CA ASN A 196 12.28 20.70 -1.70
C ASN A 196 13.64 20.44 -2.38
N PHE A 197 14.57 19.74 -1.72
CA PHE A 197 15.92 19.44 -2.23
C PHE A 197 16.21 17.94 -2.35
N ALA A 198 15.18 17.09 -2.25
CA ALA A 198 15.29 15.65 -2.39
C ALA A 198 15.49 15.19 -3.85
#